data_AF-A0A810DZP2-F1
#
_entry.id   AF-A0A810DZP2-F1
#
_cell.length_a   1.000
_cell.length_b   1.000
_cell.length_c   1.000
_cell.angle_alpha   90.00
_cell.angle_beta   90.00
_cell.angle_gamma   90.00
#
_symmetry.space_group_name_H-M   'P 1'
#
loop_
_entity.id
_entity.type
_entity.pdbx_description
1 polymer ?
#
loop_
_entity_poly.entity_id
_entity_poly.type
_entity_poly.pdbx_seq_one_letter_code
_entity_poly.pdbx_strand_id
1 'polypeptide(L)'
;MKKRIRKMLLKKYVAIVLFGTLTILLLYFVDLMFGYGLTNIYTLFPFIINTQAEKILMITLAASLFIPDLIHWITGRQPGREPER
;
A
#
# COMPACT_ATOMS: atom_id res chain seq x y z
N MET A 1 2.14 23.99 -9.30
CA MET A 1 2.66 22.60 -9.29
C MET A 1 2.40 21.82 -8.00
N LYS A 2 2.77 22.33 -6.81
CA LYS A 2 2.64 21.59 -5.52
C LYS A 2 1.23 21.05 -5.23
N LYS A 3 0.17 21.86 -5.41
CA LYS A 3 -1.23 21.42 -5.24
C LYS A 3 -1.62 20.27 -6.19
N ARG A 4 -1.13 20.28 -7.44
CA ARG A 4 -1.38 19.24 -8.45
C ARG A 4 -0.70 17.93 -8.07
N ILE A 5 0.57 17.98 -7.66
CA ILE A 5 1.34 16.80 -7.20
C ILE A 5 0.66 16.19 -5.97
N ARG A 6 0.26 17.01 -4.99
CA ARG A 6 -0.47 16.55 -3.80
C ARG A 6 -1.79 15.88 -4.17
N LYS A 7 -2.60 16.49 -5.04
CA LYS A 7 -3.86 15.88 -5.51
C LYS A 7 -3.62 14.54 -6.22
N MET A 8 -2.54 14.42 -7.00
CA MET A 8 -2.17 13.17 -7.67
C MET A 8 -1.75 12.08 -6.68
N LEU A 9 -0.87 12.40 -5.73
CA LEU A 9 -0.45 11.47 -4.67
C LEU A 9 -1.65 11.04 -3.82
N LEU A 10 -2.54 11.96 -3.45
CA LEU A 10 -3.75 11.62 -2.71
C LEU A 10 -4.62 10.62 -3.49
N LYS A 11 -4.85 10.83 -4.78
CA LYS A 11 -5.58 9.87 -5.64
C LYS A 11 -4.90 8.50 -5.68
N LYS A 12 -3.57 8.46 -5.79
CA LYS A 12 -2.79 7.21 -5.74
C LYS A 12 -3.05 6.46 -4.44
N TYR A 13 -2.93 7.13 -3.29
CA TYR A 13 -3.14 6.50 -1.99
C TYR A 13 -4.58 6.08 -1.74
N VAL A 14 -5.57 6.86 -2.20
CA VAL A 14 -6.98 6.45 -2.17
C VAL A 14 -7.19 5.17 -2.98
N ALA A 15 -6.62 5.06 -4.18
CA ALA A 15 -6.70 3.84 -4.98
C ALA A 15 -6.03 2.65 -4.27
N ILE A 16 -4.83 2.84 -3.70
CA ILE A 16 -4.13 1.79 -2.95
C ILE A 16 -4.98 1.29 -1.78
N VAL A 17 -5.57 2.20 -0.99
CA VAL A 17 -6.43 1.84 0.14
C VAL A 17 -7.67 1.09 -0.33
N LEU A 18 -8.32 1.57 -1.40
CA LEU A 18 -9.51 0.94 -1.98
C LEU A 18 -9.20 -0.48 -2.47
N PHE A 19 -8.13 -0.66 -3.25
CA PHE A 19 -7.73 -1.99 -3.72
C PHE A 19 -7.30 -2.90 -2.57
N GLY A 20 -6.58 -2.37 -1.58
CA GLY A 20 -6.20 -3.14 -0.38
C GLY A 20 -7.42 -3.62 0.40
N THR A 21 -8.42 -2.76 0.60
CA THR A 21 -9.68 -3.16 1.27
C THR A 21 -10.46 -4.17 0.46
N LEU A 22 -10.58 -4.00 -0.86
CA LEU A 22 -11.24 -4.97 -1.73
C LEU A 22 -10.56 -6.34 -1.70
N THR A 23 -9.22 -6.39 -1.69
CA THR A 23 -8.47 -7.64 -1.56
C THR A 23 -8.74 -8.32 -0.22
N ILE A 24 -8.75 -7.58 0.88
CA ILE A 24 -9.07 -8.14 2.21
C ILE A 24 -10.51 -8.67 2.24
N LEU A 25 -11.47 -7.91 1.69
CA LEU A 25 -12.87 -8.36 1.61
C LEU A 25 -13.01 -9.61 0.73
N LEU A 26 -12.25 -9.70 -0.36
CA LEU A 26 -12.23 -10.88 -1.22
C LEU A 26 -11.72 -12.11 -0.46
N LEU A 27 -10.68 -11.97 0.36
CA LEU A 27 -10.20 -13.05 1.21
C LEU A 27 -11.30 -13.52 2.18
N TYR A 28 -11.98 -12.59 2.87
CA TYR A 28 -13.08 -12.95 3.77
C TYR A 28 -14.25 -13.61 3.03
N PHE A 29 -14.54 -13.15 1.81
CA PHE A 29 -15.57 -13.75 0.97
C PHE A 29 -15.22 -15.20 0.59
N VAL A 30 -13.97 -15.45 0.22
CA VAL A 30 -13.46 -16.81 -0.05
C VAL A 30 -13.56 -17.68 1.20
N ASP A 31 -13.11 -17.18 2.36
CA ASP A 31 -13.23 -17.91 3.63
C ASP A 31 -14.69 -18.28 3.96
N LEU A 32 -15.65 -17.39 3.70
CA LEU A 32 -17.08 -17.67 3.86
C LEU A 32 -17.59 -18.72 2.88
N MET A 33 -17.20 -18.65 1.60
CA MET A 33 -17.61 -19.62 0.57
C MET A 33 -17.20 -21.06 0.91
N PHE A 34 -16.03 -21.23 1.51
CA PHE A 34 -15.51 -22.54 1.89
C PHE A 34 -15.82 -22.95 3.34
N GLY A 35 -16.59 -22.13 4.08
CA GLY A 35 -17.04 -22.44 5.44
C GLY A 35 -15.97 -22.28 6.53
N TYR A 36 -14.86 -21.60 6.24
CA TYR A 36 -13.79 -21.32 7.20
C TYR A 36 -14.13 -20.19 8.19
N GLY A 37 -15.18 -19.41 7.92
CA GLY A 37 -15.66 -18.33 8.78
C GLY A 37 -14.72 -17.12 8.81
N LEU A 38 -14.88 -16.23 9.80
CA LEU A 38 -14.08 -14.99 9.88
C LEU A 38 -12.72 -15.16 10.58
N THR A 39 -12.47 -16.31 11.20
CA THR A 39 -11.29 -16.54 12.03
C THR A 39 -10.07 -17.02 11.24
N ASN A 40 -10.28 -17.60 10.06
CA ASN A 40 -9.23 -18.24 9.29
C ASN A 40 -8.15 -17.26 8.79
N ILE A 41 -8.54 -16.13 8.21
CA ILE A 41 -7.59 -15.03 7.89
C ILE A 41 -6.79 -14.59 9.12
N TYR A 42 -7.42 -14.41 10.28
CA TYR A 42 -6.70 -13.99 11.50
C TYR A 42 -5.67 -15.05 11.94
N THR A 43 -6.00 -16.33 11.79
CA THR A 43 -5.07 -17.42 12.10
C THR A 43 -3.93 -17.55 11.09
N LEU A 44 -4.17 -17.26 9.81
CA LEU A 44 -3.18 -17.41 8.75
C LEU A 44 -2.25 -16.19 8.61
N PHE A 45 -2.73 -15.00 8.96
CA PHE A 45 -1.99 -13.74 8.80
C PHE A 45 -0.59 -13.75 9.44
N PRO A 46 -0.39 -14.28 10.67
CA PRO A 46 0.94 -14.36 11.29
C PRO A 46 1.92 -15.27 10.51
N PHE A 47 1.41 -16.24 9.75
CA PHE A 47 2.23 -17.17 8.98
C PHE A 47 2.66 -16.61 7.61
N ILE A 48 2.05 -15.51 7.14
CA ILE A 48 2.41 -14.88 5.86
C ILE A 48 3.79 -14.22 5.94
N ILE A 49 4.17 -13.70 7.11
CA ILE A 49 5.43 -12.97 7.34
C ILE A 49 6.04 -13.50 8.64
N ASN A 50 6.59 -14.70 8.56
CA ASN A 50 6.95 -15.45 9.74
C ASN A 50 8.33 -15.01 10.28
N THR A 51 9.31 -14.92 9.39
CA THR A 51 10.71 -14.71 9.75
C THR A 51 11.05 -13.23 9.98
N GLN A 52 12.08 -12.97 10.80
CA GLN A 52 12.58 -11.61 10.98
C GLN A 52 13.09 -11.00 9.67
N ALA A 53 13.70 -11.80 8.80
CA ALA A 53 14.20 -11.36 7.51
C ALA A 53 13.05 -10.89 6.58
N GLU A 54 11.94 -11.62 6.52
CA GLU A 54 10.75 -11.22 5.75
C GLU A 54 10.14 -9.92 6.28
N LYS A 55 10.10 -9.74 7.60
CA LYS A 55 9.60 -8.51 8.24
C LYS A 55 10.47 -7.30 7.85
N ILE A 56 11.80 -7.45 7.93
CA ILE A 56 12.74 -6.40 7.52
C ILE A 56 12.59 -6.09 6.04
N LEU A 57 12.56 -7.11 5.18
CA LEU A 57 12.39 -6.96 3.75
C LEU A 57 11.10 -6.18 3.42
N MET A 58 9.99 -6.52 4.07
CA MET A 58 8.72 -5.84 3.88
C MET A 58 8.80 -4.35 4.27
N ILE A 59 9.41 -4.05 5.41
CA ILE A 59 9.62 -2.65 5.85
C ILE A 59 10.47 -1.90 4.84
N THR A 60 11.55 -2.51 4.34
CA THR A 60 12.41 -1.88 3.33
C THR A 60 11.68 -1.63 2.02
N LEU A 61 10.88 -2.59 1.54
CA LEU A 61 10.07 -2.46 0.33
C LEU A 61 8.95 -1.41 0.49
N ALA A 62 8.31 -1.35 1.66
CA ALA A 62 7.36 -0.29 1.96
C ALA A 62 8.07 1.07 1.94
N ALA A 63 9.20 1.19 2.65
CA ALA A 63 9.96 2.44 2.72
C ALA A 63 10.42 2.92 1.33
N SER A 64 10.86 2.03 0.44
CA SER A 64 11.27 2.40 -0.92
C SER A 64 10.13 2.97 -1.77
N LEU A 65 8.87 2.61 -1.48
CA LEU A 65 7.68 3.17 -2.11
C LEU A 65 7.23 4.50 -1.47
N PHE A 66 7.24 4.59 -0.14
CA PHE A 66 6.71 5.74 0.59
C PHE A 66 7.68 6.92 0.66
N ILE A 67 8.99 6.68 0.81
CA ILE A 67 9.99 7.74 1.00
C ILE A 67 10.04 8.71 -0.21
N PRO A 68 10.12 8.24 -1.48
CA PRO A 68 10.16 9.14 -2.62
C PRO A 68 8.89 10.00 -2.71
N ASP A 69 7.72 9.39 -2.51
CA ASP A 69 6.43 10.10 -2.51
C ASP A 69 6.35 11.16 -1.41
N LEU A 70 6.88 10.86 -0.21
CA LEU A 70 6.94 11.81 0.89
C LEU A 70 7.85 13.00 0.55
N ILE A 71 9.01 12.74 -0.05
CA ILE A 71 9.92 13.79 -0.53
C ILE A 71 9.19 14.66 -1.57
N HIS A 72 8.47 14.06 -2.53
CA HIS A 72 7.69 14.80 -3.53
C HIS A 72 6.54 15.61 -2.90
N TRP A 73 5.90 15.10 -1.86
CA TRP A 73 4.84 15.79 -1.14
C TRP A 73 5.33 17.04 -0.40
N ILE A 74 6.50 16.94 0.23
CA ILE A 74 7.14 18.02 1.00
C ILE A 74 7.73 19.06 0.05
N THR A 75 8.58 18.63 -0.89
CA THR A 75 9.33 19.52 -1.79
C THR A 75 8.46 20.08 -2.91
N GLY A 76 7.42 19.36 -3.33
CA GLY A 76 6.61 19.72 -4.51
C GLY A 76 7.39 19.68 -5.82
N ARG A 77 8.57 19.03 -5.84
CA ARG A 77 9.41 18.82 -7.03
C ARG A 77 9.34 17.35 -7.41
N GLN A 78 9.13 17.07 -8.69
CA GLN A 78 9.09 15.71 -9.21
C GLN A 78 10.10 15.63 -10.37
N PRO A 79 11.18 14.85 -10.24
CA PRO A 79 12.18 14.70 -11.29
C PRO A 79 11.51 14.01 -12.48
N GLY A 80 11.55 14.65 -13.66
CA GLY A 80 10.88 14.18 -14.88
C GLY A 80 9.75 15.07 -15.42
N ARG A 81 9.34 16.12 -14.70
CA ARG A 81 8.45 17.18 -15.22
C ARG A 81 9.15 18.55 -15.32
N GLU A 82 10.45 18.55 -15.57
CA GLU A 82 11.21 19.78 -15.84
C GLU A 82 10.91 20.46 -17.18
N PRO A 83 10.44 19.81 -18.27
CA PRO A 83 10.11 20.53 -19.50
C PRO A 83 8.79 21.31 -19.44
N GLU A 84 8.04 21.24 -18.33
CA GLU A 84 6.84 22.07 -18.08
C GLU A 84 7.14 23.28 -17.16
N ARG A 85 8.41 23.62 -16.93
CA ARG A 85 8.83 24.80 -16.15
C ARG A 85 9.10 26.02 -17.02
#